data_AF-C5MBR5-F1
#
_entry.id   AF-C5MBR5-F1
#
_cell.length_a   1.000
_cell.length_b   1.000
_cell.length_c   1.000
_cell.angle_alpha   90.00
_cell.angle_beta   90.00
_cell.angle_gamma   90.00
#
_symmetry.space_group_name_H-M   'P 1'
#
loop_
_entity.id
_entity.type
_entity.pdbx_description
1 polymer ?
#
loop_
_entity_poly.entity_id
_entity_poly.type
_entity_poly.pdbx_seq_one_letter_code
_entity_poly.pdbx_strand_id
1 'polypeptide(L)'
;MTTASTTAIVGALSCQKNSFLKTFNTKVVSSYEFIPPLTSKDKQNKKSKSNKTKEFGVEFQDTILFPEGGGQPYDKGTITILPENKVIEVKSVLRDKLKAVHLVDEMIEPGTEVTLNVDWARRIDIMQQHTGQHLLSAVFDTFGLETLSWSMGEEINYIELPEKINDELLGEVQERVNQLIVEGIKITVVTPDQHGHEVDVSHLPDDYDLSKGIIRIVKIGELDANPCCGTHLTSTSQIQSIALLHQAPIRGGHSRLFFTCGARVANVLRKEHEILRNVATNQLSCAIEAVGEKVELLNLNTRKSNSTINALLKELAGLEASKIYQNFKDGKKVAYVYRTDLPDYLTAVNKELLNLINGDDSSVDLSKNQTLVLLHGAPSNGGSIKITGPEASSIQTELKSKLTNLKGGGKGTSFQGKITKFEKGELESVLKYLDSICT
;
A
#
# COMPACT_ATOMS: atom_id res chain seq x y z
N MET A 1 -28.38 53.33 -9.24
CA MET A 1 -28.83 51.96 -8.95
C MET A 1 -27.82 51.01 -9.56
N THR A 2 -26.84 50.59 -8.77
CA THR A 2 -25.84 49.59 -9.14
C THR A 2 -26.54 48.24 -9.24
N THR A 3 -26.72 47.73 -10.45
CA THR A 3 -27.17 46.35 -10.67
C THR A 3 -26.15 45.44 -10.02
N ALA A 4 -26.52 44.79 -8.91
CA ALA A 4 -25.70 43.77 -8.28
C ALA A 4 -25.41 42.70 -9.33
N SER A 5 -24.15 42.60 -9.75
CA SER A 5 -23.70 41.54 -10.66
C SER A 5 -23.93 40.21 -9.97
N THR A 6 -24.93 39.44 -10.40
CA THR A 6 -25.25 38.12 -9.86
C THR A 6 -24.11 37.14 -10.14
N THR A 7 -23.44 36.65 -9.10
CA THR A 7 -22.45 35.57 -9.18
C THR A 7 -23.11 34.25 -9.57
N ALA A 8 -22.52 33.52 -10.51
CA ALA A 8 -22.93 32.17 -10.87
C ALA A 8 -22.77 31.24 -9.67
N ILE A 9 -23.75 30.36 -9.48
CA ILE A 9 -23.77 29.42 -8.37
C ILE A 9 -23.21 28.05 -8.77
N VAL A 10 -22.71 27.31 -7.79
CA VAL A 10 -22.38 25.88 -7.94
C VAL A 10 -23.63 25.12 -8.36
N GLY A 11 -23.51 24.36 -9.45
CA GLY A 11 -24.63 23.76 -10.20
C GLY A 11 -24.94 24.50 -11.50
N ALA A 12 -24.43 25.73 -11.68
CA ALA A 12 -24.67 26.58 -12.84
C ALA A 12 -23.40 27.27 -13.38
N LEU A 13 -22.22 26.88 -12.88
CA LEU A 13 -20.94 27.47 -13.27
C LEU A 13 -20.64 27.20 -14.76
N SER A 14 -19.86 28.07 -15.38
CA SER A 14 -19.43 27.89 -16.78
C SER A 14 -18.74 26.55 -17.02
N CYS A 15 -17.89 26.06 -16.10
CA CYS A 15 -17.30 24.71 -16.20
C CYS A 15 -18.33 23.56 -16.12
N GLN A 16 -19.47 23.78 -15.46
CA GLN A 16 -20.53 22.79 -15.31
C GLN A 16 -21.50 22.82 -16.50
N LYS A 17 -21.65 23.96 -17.17
CA LYS A 17 -22.40 24.10 -18.43
C LYS A 17 -21.61 23.57 -19.62
N ASN A 18 -20.31 23.88 -19.67
CA ASN A 18 -19.40 23.40 -20.69
C ASN A 18 -18.04 23.05 -20.07
N SER A 19 -17.82 21.76 -19.81
CA SER A 19 -16.61 21.27 -19.16
C SER A 19 -15.34 21.34 -20.03
N PHE A 20 -15.48 21.68 -21.31
CA PHE A 20 -14.39 21.82 -22.28
C PHE A 20 -13.87 23.25 -22.43
N LEU A 21 -14.42 24.22 -21.68
CA LEU A 21 -13.87 25.57 -21.63
C LEU A 21 -12.47 25.55 -21.00
N LYS A 22 -11.48 26.02 -21.75
CA LYS A 22 -10.07 26.10 -21.31
C LYS A 22 -9.67 27.48 -20.81
N THR A 23 -10.29 28.50 -21.40
CA THR A 23 -10.03 29.91 -21.12
C THR A 23 -11.37 30.64 -21.02
N PHE A 24 -11.49 31.57 -20.07
CA PHE A 24 -12.75 32.28 -19.83
C PHE A 24 -12.52 33.67 -19.23
N ASN A 25 -13.13 34.68 -19.85
CA ASN A 25 -13.08 36.06 -19.36
C ASN A 25 -14.20 36.27 -18.33
N THR A 26 -13.83 36.80 -17.17
CA THR A 26 -14.76 37.05 -16.07
C THR A 26 -14.32 38.28 -15.27
N LYS A 27 -15.07 38.61 -14.23
CA LYS A 27 -14.85 39.78 -13.39
C LYS A 27 -14.78 39.40 -11.92
N VAL A 28 -13.88 40.01 -11.17
CA VAL A 28 -13.80 39.83 -9.71
C VAL A 28 -15.02 40.47 -9.04
N VAL A 29 -15.73 39.71 -8.21
CA VAL A 29 -16.88 40.17 -7.44
C VAL A 29 -16.47 40.50 -6.01
N SER A 30 -15.65 39.67 -5.39
CA SER A 30 -15.10 39.91 -4.05
C SER A 30 -13.69 39.34 -3.92
N SER A 31 -12.89 39.96 -3.07
CA SER A 31 -11.58 39.47 -2.66
C SER A 31 -11.36 39.82 -1.19
N TYR A 32 -10.90 38.87 -0.38
CA TYR A 32 -10.71 39.05 1.06
C TYR A 32 -9.58 38.19 1.59
N GLU A 33 -8.96 38.58 2.72
CA GLU A 33 -7.95 37.75 3.39
C GLU A 33 -8.63 36.47 3.90
N PHE A 34 -8.16 35.32 3.41
CA PHE A 34 -8.73 34.01 3.73
C PHE A 34 -8.13 33.51 5.05
N ILE A 35 -9.01 33.26 6.03
CA ILE A 35 -8.63 32.68 7.31
C ILE A 35 -9.04 31.20 7.29
N PRO A 36 -8.08 30.26 7.22
CA PRO A 36 -8.42 28.85 7.15
C PRO A 36 -9.14 28.40 8.43
N PRO A 37 -10.16 27.52 8.33
CA PRO A 37 -10.82 26.98 9.50
C PRO A 37 -9.84 26.20 10.39
N LEU A 38 -9.98 26.33 11.71
CA LEU A 38 -9.11 25.66 12.68
C LEU A 38 -9.25 24.14 12.57
N THR A 39 -8.16 23.44 12.24
CA THR A 39 -8.16 21.98 12.20
C THR A 39 -8.27 21.37 13.60
N SER A 40 -8.67 20.11 13.70
CA SER A 40 -8.69 19.37 14.97
C SER A 40 -7.32 19.30 15.66
N LYS A 41 -6.22 19.36 14.88
CA LYS A 41 -4.84 19.48 15.39
C LYS A 41 -4.51 20.90 15.87
N ASP A 42 -4.99 21.93 15.18
CA ASP A 42 -4.82 23.34 15.59
C ASP A 42 -5.56 23.65 16.89
N LYS A 43 -6.69 22.98 17.15
CA LYS A 43 -7.43 23.09 18.42
C LYS A 43 -6.66 22.50 19.62
N GLN A 44 -5.77 21.53 19.40
CA GLN A 44 -4.97 20.89 20.46
C GLN A 44 -3.65 21.61 20.76
N ASN A 45 -3.09 22.39 19.82
CA ASN A 45 -1.80 23.08 20.00
C ASN A 45 -1.92 24.60 19.79
N LYS A 46 -2.34 25.34 20.83
CA LYS A 46 -2.47 26.81 20.84
C LYS A 46 -1.14 27.61 20.71
N LYS A 47 0.02 26.98 20.46
CA LYS A 47 1.34 27.64 20.53
C LYS A 47 2.28 27.37 19.32
N SER A 48 1.75 27.13 18.13
CA SER A 48 2.57 27.08 16.91
C SER A 48 2.17 28.22 15.97
N LYS A 49 2.88 29.37 16.06
CA LYS A 49 2.87 30.39 14.99
C LYS A 49 3.68 29.82 13.81
N SER A 50 3.04 29.04 12.95
CA SER A 50 3.57 28.82 11.62
C SER A 50 3.45 30.11 10.84
N ASN A 51 4.54 30.61 10.25
CA ASN A 51 4.51 31.63 9.20
C ASN A 51 3.71 31.09 8.01
N LYS A 52 2.38 31.15 8.07
CA LYS A 52 1.53 30.91 6.90
C LYS A 52 1.62 32.18 6.06
N THR A 53 2.07 32.03 4.82
CA THR A 53 1.86 33.03 3.76
C THR A 53 0.38 33.41 3.76
N LYS A 54 0.10 34.71 3.67
CA LYS A 54 -1.27 35.20 3.57
C LYS A 54 -1.90 34.65 2.30
N GLU A 55 -3.10 34.11 2.42
CA GLU A 55 -3.91 33.65 1.29
C GLU A 55 -5.16 34.52 1.19
N PHE A 56 -5.65 34.70 -0.03
CA PHE A 56 -6.82 35.51 -0.32
C PHE A 56 -7.88 34.67 -1.02
N GLY A 57 -9.13 34.81 -0.58
CA GLY A 57 -10.28 34.20 -1.21
C GLY A 57 -10.86 35.15 -2.25
N VAL A 58 -10.95 34.71 -3.50
CA VAL A 58 -11.46 35.49 -4.63
C VAL A 58 -12.71 34.82 -5.21
N GLU A 59 -13.80 35.56 -5.29
CA GLU A 59 -15.04 35.15 -5.98
C GLU A 59 -15.14 35.89 -7.32
N PHE A 60 -15.42 35.14 -8.39
CA PHE A 60 -15.67 35.71 -9.72
C PHE A 60 -17.16 35.74 -10.04
N GLN A 61 -17.55 36.53 -11.03
CA GLN A 61 -18.93 36.57 -11.53
C GLN A 61 -19.35 35.20 -12.09
N ASP A 62 -18.45 34.50 -12.76
CA ASP A 62 -18.57 33.09 -13.14
C ASP A 62 -17.16 32.50 -13.27
N THR A 63 -17.02 31.17 -13.19
CA THR A 63 -15.73 30.49 -13.23
C THR A 63 -15.74 29.22 -14.09
N ILE A 64 -14.62 28.97 -14.74
CA ILE A 64 -14.33 27.69 -15.40
C ILE A 64 -13.43 26.79 -14.55
N LEU A 65 -13.05 27.19 -13.34
CA LEU A 65 -12.30 26.34 -12.42
C LEU A 65 -13.30 25.69 -11.47
N PHE A 66 -13.47 24.37 -11.57
CA PHE A 66 -14.43 23.63 -10.77
C PHE A 66 -13.99 23.63 -9.30
N PRO A 67 -14.87 24.05 -8.37
CA PRO A 67 -14.64 23.81 -6.96
C PRO A 67 -14.77 22.33 -6.66
N GLU A 68 -14.14 21.82 -5.61
CA GLU A 68 -14.35 20.43 -5.19
C GLU A 68 -15.83 20.05 -4.97
N GLY A 69 -16.21 18.81 -5.27
CA GLY A 69 -17.59 18.33 -5.06
C GLY A 69 -17.90 16.98 -5.71
N GLY A 70 -18.80 16.21 -5.10
CA GLY A 70 -19.27 14.93 -5.66
C GLY A 70 -18.18 13.86 -5.80
N GLY A 71 -17.14 13.90 -4.97
CA GLY A 71 -15.96 13.02 -5.07
C GLY A 71 -14.90 13.51 -6.08
N GLN A 72 -15.20 14.54 -6.88
CA GLN A 72 -14.25 15.16 -7.79
C GLN A 72 -13.40 16.24 -7.06
N PRO A 73 -12.05 16.20 -7.20
CA PRO A 73 -11.17 17.24 -6.67
C PRO A 73 -11.29 18.54 -7.47
N TYR A 74 -10.87 19.64 -6.84
CA TYR A 74 -10.84 20.96 -7.49
C TYR A 74 -9.88 21.01 -8.68
N ASP A 75 -10.17 21.94 -9.60
CA ASP A 75 -9.27 22.25 -10.70
C ASP A 75 -8.10 23.13 -10.30
N LYS A 76 -6.97 22.90 -10.99
CA LYS A 76 -5.84 23.82 -10.98
C LYS A 76 -5.92 24.74 -12.18
N GLY A 77 -5.27 25.89 -12.09
CA GLY A 77 -5.26 26.86 -13.16
C GLY A 77 -4.56 28.15 -12.78
N THR A 78 -4.69 29.13 -13.65
CA THR A 78 -4.13 30.47 -13.46
C THR A 78 -5.19 31.54 -13.73
N ILE A 79 -4.98 32.72 -13.16
CA ILE A 79 -5.77 33.91 -13.42
C ILE A 79 -4.82 34.93 -14.07
N THR A 80 -5.22 35.48 -15.21
CA THR A 80 -4.52 36.59 -15.87
C THR A 80 -5.29 37.87 -15.59
N ILE A 81 -4.69 38.80 -14.84
CA ILE A 81 -5.26 40.09 -14.47
C ILE A 81 -5.14 41.06 -15.64
N LEU A 82 -6.24 41.67 -16.06
CA LEU A 82 -6.29 42.61 -17.18
C LEU A 82 -6.37 44.07 -16.69
N PRO A 83 -5.80 45.03 -17.44
CA PRO A 83 -5.06 44.88 -18.71
C PRO A 83 -3.57 44.55 -18.53
N GLU A 84 -3.08 44.45 -17.30
CA GLU A 84 -1.65 44.32 -16.95
C GLU A 84 -1.02 42.98 -17.41
N ASN A 85 -1.84 41.99 -17.78
CA ASN A 85 -1.46 40.63 -18.14
C ASN A 85 -0.62 39.93 -17.07
N LYS A 86 -0.78 40.32 -15.80
CA LYS A 86 -0.13 39.67 -14.68
C LYS A 86 -0.79 38.31 -14.44
N VAL A 87 0.00 37.25 -14.40
CA VAL A 87 -0.49 35.88 -14.18
C VAL A 87 -0.25 35.48 -12.73
N ILE A 88 -1.28 34.93 -12.10
CA ILE A 88 -1.22 34.34 -10.76
C ILE A 88 -1.70 32.89 -10.80
N GLU A 89 -1.11 32.06 -9.95
CA GLU A 89 -1.53 30.66 -9.78
C GLU A 89 -2.70 30.55 -8.81
N VAL A 90 -3.65 29.67 -9.13
CA VAL A 90 -4.75 29.30 -8.23
C VAL A 90 -4.30 28.10 -7.40
N LYS A 91 -4.20 28.28 -6.08
CA LYS A 91 -3.76 27.22 -5.17
C LYS A 91 -4.80 26.14 -4.98
N SER A 92 -6.06 26.56 -4.80
CA SER A 92 -7.20 25.66 -4.69
C SER A 92 -8.50 26.42 -4.98
N VAL A 93 -9.55 25.66 -5.28
CA VAL A 93 -10.91 26.20 -5.45
C VAL A 93 -11.82 25.49 -4.47
N LEU A 94 -12.31 26.24 -3.48
CA LEU A 94 -13.15 25.74 -2.43
C LEU A 94 -14.62 25.96 -2.76
N ARG A 95 -15.46 25.02 -2.36
CA ARG A 95 -16.91 25.19 -2.36
C ARG A 95 -17.33 25.77 -1.01
N ASP A 96 -17.92 26.97 -1.04
CA ASP A 96 -18.62 27.55 0.12
C ASP A 96 -20.12 27.65 -0.20
N LYS A 97 -20.88 26.65 0.24
CA LYS A 97 -22.30 26.47 -0.10
C LYS A 97 -22.53 26.41 -1.62
N LEU A 98 -23.07 27.49 -2.19
CA LEU A 98 -23.34 27.67 -3.61
C LEU A 98 -22.29 28.54 -4.32
N LYS A 99 -21.20 28.90 -3.65
CA LYS A 99 -20.14 29.76 -4.20
C LYS A 99 -18.86 28.97 -4.47
N ALA A 100 -18.11 29.41 -5.48
CA ALA A 100 -16.75 28.97 -5.75
C ALA A 100 -15.75 30.03 -5.30
N VAL A 101 -14.90 29.68 -4.33
CA VAL A 101 -13.89 30.58 -3.75
C VAL A 101 -12.51 30.13 -4.20
N HIS A 102 -11.76 31.01 -4.85
CA HIS A 102 -10.44 30.71 -5.40
C HIS A 102 -9.37 31.23 -4.45
N LEU A 103 -8.49 30.34 -3.97
CA LEU A 103 -7.40 30.73 -3.09
C LEU A 103 -6.15 31.12 -3.89
N VAL A 104 -5.64 32.31 -3.63
CA VAL A 104 -4.48 32.92 -4.30
C VAL A 104 -3.55 33.61 -3.29
N ASP A 105 -2.34 33.96 -3.73
CA ASP A 105 -1.30 34.59 -2.88
C ASP A 105 -1.40 36.12 -2.78
N GLU A 106 -2.28 36.74 -3.56
CA GLU A 106 -2.45 38.18 -3.58
C GLU A 106 -3.90 38.60 -3.76
N MET A 107 -4.23 39.77 -3.21
CA MET A 107 -5.55 40.37 -3.33
C MET A 107 -5.77 40.89 -4.76
N ILE A 108 -6.95 40.65 -5.32
CA ILE A 108 -7.35 41.19 -6.61
C ILE A 108 -8.53 42.13 -6.37
N GLU A 109 -8.40 43.38 -6.81
CA GLU A 109 -9.43 44.40 -6.55
C GLU A 109 -10.79 43.99 -7.15
N PRO A 110 -11.89 44.05 -6.37
CA PRO A 110 -13.23 43.83 -6.90
C PRO A 110 -13.52 44.75 -8.09
N GLY A 111 -14.10 44.18 -9.13
CA GLY A 111 -14.36 44.86 -10.38
C GLY A 111 -13.26 44.73 -11.44
N THR A 112 -12.13 44.11 -11.11
CA THR A 112 -11.05 43.82 -12.07
C THR A 112 -11.49 42.77 -13.09
N GLU A 113 -11.18 42.99 -14.37
CA GLU A 113 -11.37 42.00 -15.42
C GLU A 113 -10.22 41.00 -15.42
N VAL A 114 -10.54 39.72 -15.55
CA VAL A 114 -9.55 38.65 -15.52
C VAL A 114 -9.87 37.58 -16.55
N THR A 115 -8.83 36.88 -17.01
CA THR A 115 -8.94 35.68 -17.81
C THR A 115 -8.53 34.46 -16.99
N LEU A 116 -9.43 33.51 -16.80
CA LEU A 116 -9.14 32.23 -16.14
C LEU A 116 -8.60 31.25 -17.18
N ASN A 117 -7.57 30.49 -16.82
CA ASN A 117 -7.06 29.37 -17.62
C ASN A 117 -7.00 28.10 -16.76
N VAL A 118 -7.59 27.02 -17.24
CA VAL A 118 -7.55 25.72 -16.54
C VAL A 118 -6.28 24.96 -16.88
N ASP A 119 -5.73 24.23 -15.91
CA ASP A 119 -4.81 23.12 -16.18
C ASP A 119 -5.57 22.02 -16.94
N TRP A 120 -5.51 22.09 -18.27
CA TRP A 120 -6.29 21.22 -19.13
C TRP A 120 -5.89 19.74 -19.00
N ALA A 121 -4.61 19.46 -18.76
CA ALA A 121 -4.12 18.08 -18.61
C ALA A 121 -4.70 17.44 -17.34
N ARG A 122 -4.76 18.20 -16.25
CA ARG A 122 -5.44 17.74 -15.02
C ARG A 122 -6.95 17.63 -15.21
N ARG A 123 -7.59 18.62 -15.85
CA ARG A 123 -9.05 18.61 -16.07
C ARG A 123 -9.50 17.38 -16.87
N ILE A 124 -8.81 17.08 -17.98
CA ILE A 124 -9.20 15.94 -18.81
C ILE A 124 -9.03 14.61 -18.06
N ASP A 125 -7.95 14.47 -17.29
CA ASP A 125 -7.73 13.30 -16.43
C ASP A 125 -8.88 13.11 -15.42
N ILE A 126 -9.24 14.17 -14.69
CA ILE A 126 -10.35 14.14 -13.73
C ILE A 126 -11.67 13.76 -14.42
N MET A 127 -11.99 14.36 -15.56
CA MET A 127 -13.21 14.05 -16.32
C MET A 127 -13.23 12.58 -16.80
N GLN A 128 -12.08 12.02 -17.18
CA GLN A 128 -11.96 10.60 -17.55
C GLN A 128 -12.24 9.69 -16.36
N GLN A 129 -11.69 10.00 -15.18
CA GLN A 129 -11.92 9.21 -13.96
C GLN A 129 -13.40 9.27 -13.55
N HIS A 130 -13.98 10.47 -13.52
CA HIS A 130 -15.35 10.69 -13.08
C HIS A 130 -16.36 10.04 -14.03
N THR A 131 -16.22 10.29 -15.35
CA THR A 131 -17.11 9.67 -16.33
C THR A 131 -16.95 8.16 -16.37
N GLY A 132 -15.71 7.66 -16.25
CA GLY A 132 -15.45 6.22 -16.19
C GLY A 132 -16.06 5.56 -14.96
N GLN A 133 -16.13 6.24 -13.82
CA GLN A 133 -16.85 5.76 -12.65
C GLN A 133 -18.35 5.63 -12.93
N HIS A 134 -19.00 6.65 -13.50
CA HIS A 134 -20.44 6.58 -13.83
C HIS A 134 -20.72 5.43 -14.78
N LEU A 135 -19.90 5.27 -15.82
CA LEU A 135 -20.05 4.16 -16.76
C LEU A 135 -19.85 2.79 -16.09
N LEU A 136 -18.87 2.67 -15.18
CA LEU A 136 -18.62 1.44 -14.43
C LEU A 136 -19.78 1.08 -13.51
N SER A 137 -20.29 2.05 -12.75
CA SER A 137 -21.44 1.87 -11.87
C SER A 137 -22.69 1.47 -12.65
N ALA A 138 -22.98 2.15 -13.76
CA ALA A 138 -24.11 1.81 -14.62
C ALA A 138 -24.04 0.38 -15.16
N VAL A 139 -22.84 -0.14 -15.46
CA VAL A 139 -22.68 -1.55 -15.84
C VAL A 139 -22.93 -2.47 -14.65
N PHE A 140 -22.37 -2.19 -13.48
CA PHE A 140 -22.63 -3.00 -12.27
C PHE A 140 -24.11 -3.02 -11.88
N ASP A 141 -24.85 -1.93 -12.07
CA ASP A 141 -26.28 -1.86 -11.80
C ASP A 141 -27.07 -2.87 -12.67
N THR A 142 -26.61 -3.16 -13.90
CA THR A 142 -27.22 -4.21 -14.74
C THR A 142 -27.06 -5.63 -14.17
N PHE A 143 -26.09 -5.82 -13.28
CA PHE A 143 -25.88 -7.06 -12.53
C PHE A 143 -26.51 -7.03 -11.13
N GLY A 144 -27.25 -5.97 -10.78
CA GLY A 144 -27.84 -5.79 -9.45
C GLY A 144 -26.83 -5.46 -8.36
N LEU A 145 -25.67 -4.91 -8.73
CA LEU A 145 -24.57 -4.57 -7.83
C LEU A 145 -24.43 -3.05 -7.69
N GLU A 146 -25.17 -2.47 -6.75
CA GLU A 146 -25.15 -1.02 -6.54
C GLU A 146 -23.77 -0.53 -6.07
N THR A 147 -23.36 0.64 -6.56
CA THR A 147 -22.18 1.34 -6.04
C THR A 147 -22.52 2.07 -4.74
N LEU A 148 -21.98 1.60 -3.63
CA LEU A 148 -22.25 2.14 -2.29
C LEU A 148 -21.51 3.46 -2.01
N SER A 149 -20.30 3.58 -2.53
CA SER A 149 -19.48 4.79 -2.46
C SER A 149 -18.36 4.74 -3.48
N TRP A 150 -17.70 5.87 -3.71
CA TRP A 150 -16.50 5.90 -4.56
C TRP A 150 -15.50 6.94 -4.06
N SER A 151 -14.27 6.84 -4.55
CA SER A 151 -13.23 7.82 -4.29
C SER A 151 -12.29 7.95 -5.49
N MET A 152 -11.95 9.19 -5.82
CA MET A 152 -10.96 9.52 -6.84
C MET A 152 -9.61 9.76 -6.18
N GLY A 153 -8.67 8.82 -6.35
CA GLY A 153 -7.27 9.02 -5.95
C GLY A 153 -6.46 9.77 -7.02
N GLU A 154 -5.19 10.03 -6.72
CA GLU A 154 -4.27 10.66 -7.69
C GLU A 154 -3.89 9.72 -8.85
N GLU A 155 -3.70 8.42 -8.57
CA GLU A 155 -3.36 7.42 -9.60
C GLU A 155 -4.47 6.36 -9.78
N ILE A 156 -5.06 5.91 -8.67
CA ILE A 156 -6.02 4.81 -8.64
C ILE A 156 -7.28 5.27 -7.91
N ASN A 157 -8.43 4.93 -8.47
CA ASN A 157 -9.74 5.17 -7.90
C ASN A 157 -10.28 3.87 -7.26
N TYR A 158 -11.34 3.97 -6.47
CA TYR A 158 -12.11 2.79 -6.10
C TYR A 158 -13.61 3.07 -6.04
N ILE A 159 -14.40 2.03 -6.29
CA ILE A 159 -15.81 1.95 -5.90
C ILE A 159 -15.97 0.92 -4.78
N GLU A 160 -16.96 1.13 -3.92
CA GLU A 160 -17.39 0.16 -2.91
C GLU A 160 -18.63 -0.59 -3.42
N LEU A 161 -18.55 -1.91 -3.41
CA LEU A 161 -19.61 -2.84 -3.83
C LEU A 161 -20.13 -3.63 -2.61
N PRO A 162 -21.39 -4.08 -2.61
CA PRO A 162 -22.00 -4.82 -1.50
C PRO A 162 -21.30 -6.15 -1.21
N GLU A 163 -20.62 -6.73 -2.20
CA GLU A 163 -19.86 -7.97 -2.03
C GLU A 163 -18.62 -8.01 -2.92
N LYS A 164 -17.74 -8.98 -2.64
CA LYS A 164 -16.57 -9.25 -3.48
C LYS A 164 -17.01 -9.97 -4.76
N ILE A 165 -16.57 -9.47 -5.89
CA ILE A 165 -16.86 -10.03 -7.21
C ILE A 165 -15.82 -11.10 -7.56
N ASN A 166 -16.26 -12.19 -8.19
CA ASN A 166 -15.36 -13.23 -8.68
C ASN A 166 -14.63 -12.78 -9.96
N ASP A 167 -13.55 -13.47 -10.33
CA ASP A 167 -12.70 -13.05 -11.45
C ASP A 167 -13.40 -13.17 -12.81
N GLU A 168 -14.41 -14.06 -12.94
CA GLU A 168 -15.19 -14.24 -14.16
C GLU A 168 -16.09 -13.02 -14.43
N LEU A 169 -16.91 -12.63 -13.46
CA LEU A 169 -17.77 -11.44 -13.55
C LEU A 169 -16.93 -10.17 -13.65
N LEU A 170 -15.78 -10.10 -12.98
CA LEU A 170 -14.87 -8.96 -13.11
C LEU A 170 -14.36 -8.81 -14.56
N GLY A 171 -14.03 -9.93 -15.22
CA GLY A 171 -13.66 -9.96 -16.63
C GLY A 171 -14.80 -9.51 -17.55
N GLU A 172 -16.01 -10.00 -17.31
CA GLU A 172 -17.22 -9.62 -18.07
C GLU A 172 -17.51 -8.12 -17.97
N VAL A 173 -17.48 -7.55 -16.76
CA VAL A 173 -17.67 -6.11 -16.54
C VAL A 173 -16.56 -5.30 -17.22
N GLN A 174 -15.31 -5.72 -17.09
CA GLN A 174 -14.16 -5.07 -17.72
C GLN A 174 -14.32 -4.97 -19.24
N GLU A 175 -14.75 -6.06 -19.88
CA GLU A 175 -14.99 -6.13 -21.32
C GLU A 175 -16.19 -5.27 -21.71
N ARG A 176 -17.31 -5.40 -20.99
CA ARG A 176 -18.54 -4.66 -21.27
C ARG A 176 -18.34 -3.15 -21.18
N VAL A 177 -17.64 -2.65 -20.15
CA VAL A 177 -17.39 -1.21 -20.00
C VAL A 177 -16.51 -0.70 -21.15
N ASN A 178 -15.44 -1.42 -21.53
CA ASN A 178 -14.61 -0.99 -22.66
C ASN A 178 -15.35 -1.08 -24.00
N GLN A 179 -16.28 -2.02 -24.18
CA GLN A 179 -17.14 -2.04 -25.34
C GLN A 179 -18.00 -0.76 -25.43
N LEU A 180 -18.63 -0.36 -24.33
CA LEU A 180 -19.42 0.88 -24.25
C LEU A 180 -18.58 2.14 -24.48
N ILE A 181 -17.29 2.12 -24.12
CA ILE A 181 -16.33 3.17 -24.46
C ILE A 181 -16.16 3.24 -25.99
N VAL A 182 -15.93 2.10 -26.65
CA VAL A 182 -15.77 2.03 -28.11
C VAL A 182 -17.04 2.47 -28.85
N GLU A 183 -18.23 2.13 -28.33
CA GLU A 183 -19.52 2.56 -28.89
C GLU A 183 -19.68 4.10 -28.91
N GLY A 184 -18.95 4.84 -28.08
CA GLY A 184 -18.92 6.31 -28.12
C GLY A 184 -20.24 6.97 -27.73
N ILE A 185 -21.00 6.36 -26.82
CA ILE A 185 -22.29 6.83 -26.32
C ILE A 185 -22.22 8.30 -25.89
N LYS A 186 -23.20 9.09 -26.33
CA LYS A 186 -23.29 10.52 -26.03
C LYS A 186 -23.57 10.75 -24.56
N ILE A 187 -22.84 11.68 -23.96
CA ILE A 187 -23.04 12.13 -22.59
C ILE A 187 -23.69 13.51 -22.62
N THR A 188 -24.76 13.68 -21.86
CA THR A 188 -25.50 14.95 -21.77
C THR A 188 -25.71 15.36 -20.33
N VAL A 189 -25.85 16.66 -20.11
CA VAL A 189 -26.16 17.23 -18.80
C VAL A 189 -27.48 17.98 -18.92
N VAL A 190 -28.44 17.64 -18.08
CA VAL A 190 -29.77 18.26 -18.03
C VAL A 190 -30.09 18.73 -16.61
N THR A 191 -31.02 19.67 -16.47
CA THR A 191 -31.56 20.11 -15.17
C THR A 191 -32.98 19.54 -14.95
N PRO A 192 -33.48 19.43 -13.71
CA PRO A 192 -34.81 18.86 -13.41
C PRO A 192 -35.96 19.48 -14.20
N ASP A 193 -35.94 20.81 -14.39
CA ASP A 193 -36.95 21.54 -15.18
C ASP A 193 -37.01 21.06 -16.64
N GLN A 194 -35.95 20.41 -17.13
CA GLN A 194 -35.83 19.84 -18.47
C GLN A 194 -36.00 18.31 -18.48
N HIS A 195 -36.04 17.66 -17.32
CA HIS A 195 -36.00 16.20 -17.18
C HIS A 195 -37.37 15.56 -16.88
N GLY A 196 -38.32 16.30 -16.31
CA GLY A 196 -39.72 15.86 -16.17
C GLY A 196 -40.01 14.78 -15.12
N HIS A 197 -39.03 14.35 -14.32
CA HIS A 197 -39.17 13.33 -13.28
C HIS A 197 -38.71 13.81 -11.89
N GLU A 198 -39.29 13.25 -10.83
CA GLU A 198 -38.78 13.38 -9.45
C GLU A 198 -37.36 12.81 -9.39
N VAL A 199 -36.39 13.65 -9.06
CA VAL A 199 -34.99 13.26 -8.94
C VAL A 199 -34.75 12.73 -7.55
N ASP A 200 -34.12 11.56 -7.42
CA ASP A 200 -33.67 11.08 -6.11
C ASP A 200 -32.59 12.04 -5.57
N VAL A 201 -32.94 12.76 -4.50
CA VAL A 201 -32.09 13.74 -3.82
C VAL A 201 -31.41 13.18 -2.57
N SER A 202 -31.60 11.89 -2.26
CA SER A 202 -31.09 11.25 -1.04
C SER A 202 -29.57 11.28 -0.92
N HIS A 203 -28.86 11.39 -2.04
CA HIS A 203 -27.39 11.46 -2.10
C HIS A 203 -26.82 12.89 -2.19
N LEU A 204 -27.64 13.93 -2.06
CA LEU A 204 -27.14 15.31 -2.04
C LEU A 204 -26.49 15.65 -0.68
N PRO A 205 -25.44 16.50 -0.65
CA PRO A 205 -24.86 16.98 0.59
C PRO A 205 -25.89 17.71 1.48
N ASP A 206 -25.83 17.48 2.79
CA ASP A 206 -26.72 18.12 3.78
C ASP A 206 -26.71 19.65 3.73
N ASP A 207 -25.61 20.25 3.26
CA ASP A 207 -25.41 21.70 3.13
C ASP A 207 -25.89 22.29 1.79
N TYR A 208 -26.47 21.46 0.91
CA TYR A 208 -26.99 21.89 -0.38
C TYR A 208 -28.36 22.53 -0.24
N ASP A 209 -28.45 23.84 -0.53
CA ASP A 209 -29.72 24.59 -0.50
C ASP A 209 -30.57 24.23 -1.73
N LEU A 210 -31.41 23.19 -1.62
CA LEU A 210 -32.35 22.76 -2.66
C LEU A 210 -33.32 23.85 -3.14
N SER A 211 -33.59 24.87 -2.31
CA SER A 211 -34.50 25.96 -2.68
C SER A 211 -33.86 26.98 -3.65
N LYS A 212 -32.53 26.95 -3.79
CA LYS A 212 -31.76 27.91 -4.61
C LYS A 212 -30.73 27.26 -5.53
N GLY A 213 -30.36 26.00 -5.27
CA GLY A 213 -29.40 25.23 -6.04
C GLY A 213 -30.01 24.65 -7.32
N ILE A 214 -29.16 24.35 -8.29
CA ILE A 214 -29.54 23.65 -9.52
C ILE A 214 -29.03 22.21 -9.45
N ILE A 215 -29.97 21.25 -9.39
CA ILE A 215 -29.64 19.84 -9.55
C ILE A 215 -29.25 19.62 -11.01
N ARG A 216 -28.15 18.90 -11.24
CA ARG A 216 -27.67 18.52 -12.57
C ARG A 216 -27.75 17.01 -12.67
N ILE A 217 -28.34 16.52 -13.75
CA ILE A 217 -28.39 15.10 -14.07
C ILE A 217 -27.45 14.86 -15.24
N VAL A 218 -26.50 13.97 -15.05
CA VAL A 218 -25.59 13.50 -16.09
C VAL A 218 -26.19 12.22 -16.67
N LYS A 219 -26.38 12.20 -17.98
CA LYS A 219 -26.91 11.05 -18.71
C LYS A 219 -25.84 10.44 -19.59
N ILE A 220 -25.72 9.12 -19.55
CA ILE A 220 -24.93 8.33 -20.50
C ILE A 220 -25.90 7.62 -21.43
N GLY A 221 -26.28 8.26 -22.54
CA GLY A 221 -27.35 7.76 -23.41
C GLY A 221 -28.60 7.40 -22.62
N GLU A 222 -29.12 6.19 -22.84
CA GLU A 222 -30.21 5.58 -22.07
C GLU A 222 -29.71 4.60 -20.99
N LEU A 223 -28.38 4.46 -20.84
CA LEU A 223 -27.77 3.50 -19.92
C LEU A 223 -27.86 4.00 -18.47
N ASP A 224 -27.66 5.30 -18.26
CA ASP A 224 -27.56 5.88 -16.93
C ASP A 224 -28.05 7.33 -16.89
N ALA A 225 -28.58 7.74 -15.74
CA ALA A 225 -29.03 9.10 -15.47
C ALA A 225 -28.90 9.42 -13.97
N ASN A 226 -27.77 10.00 -13.56
CA ASN A 226 -27.46 10.24 -12.16
C ASN A 226 -27.31 11.74 -11.79
N PRO A 227 -27.78 12.17 -10.61
CA PRO A 227 -27.48 13.49 -10.08
C PRO A 227 -25.98 13.66 -9.84
N CYS A 228 -25.34 14.59 -10.55
CA CYS A 228 -23.92 14.84 -10.39
C CYS A 228 -23.55 16.30 -10.66
N CYS A 229 -22.79 16.90 -9.74
CA CYS A 229 -22.31 18.27 -9.87
C CYS A 229 -20.94 18.38 -10.57
N GLY A 230 -20.27 17.26 -10.86
CA GLY A 230 -18.95 17.21 -11.46
C GLY A 230 -18.89 17.64 -12.93
N THR A 231 -17.65 17.71 -13.44
CA THR A 231 -17.37 17.91 -14.87
C THR A 231 -17.26 16.56 -15.56
N HIS A 232 -17.86 16.43 -16.75
CA HIS A 232 -17.92 15.18 -17.49
C HIS A 232 -17.45 15.34 -18.92
N LEU A 233 -17.09 14.21 -19.51
CA LEU A 233 -16.85 14.07 -20.94
C LEU A 233 -18.15 14.23 -21.74
N THR A 234 -18.04 14.39 -23.05
CA THR A 234 -19.18 14.49 -23.98
C THR A 234 -19.53 13.17 -24.68
N SER A 235 -18.62 12.20 -24.65
CA SER A 235 -18.81 10.86 -25.19
C SER A 235 -18.00 9.85 -24.38
N THR A 236 -18.51 8.63 -24.22
CA THR A 236 -17.78 7.54 -23.55
C THR A 236 -16.45 7.23 -24.23
N SER A 237 -16.32 7.45 -25.53
CA SER A 237 -15.06 7.26 -26.30
C SER A 237 -13.90 8.11 -25.78
N GLN A 238 -14.20 9.24 -25.15
CA GLN A 238 -13.18 10.13 -24.57
C GLN A 238 -12.59 9.59 -23.26
N ILE A 239 -13.20 8.57 -22.65
CA ILE A 239 -12.62 7.81 -21.53
C ILE A 239 -11.36 7.07 -22.00
N GLN A 240 -11.30 6.72 -23.30
CA GLN A 240 -10.26 5.93 -23.97
C GLN A 240 -10.21 4.47 -23.54
N SER A 241 -10.03 4.21 -22.24
CA SER A 241 -10.00 2.87 -21.66
C SER A 241 -10.24 2.92 -20.17
N ILE A 242 -10.76 1.84 -19.61
CA ILE A 242 -10.79 1.60 -18.16
C ILE A 242 -10.04 0.30 -17.86
N ALA A 243 -9.31 0.27 -16.75
CA ALA A 243 -8.70 -0.94 -16.21
C ALA A 243 -9.21 -1.19 -14.78
N LEU A 244 -9.78 -2.36 -14.56
CA LEU A 244 -10.12 -2.91 -13.26
C LEU A 244 -8.87 -3.60 -12.71
N LEU A 245 -8.51 -3.28 -11.48
CA LEU A 245 -7.27 -3.72 -10.86
C LEU A 245 -7.57 -4.82 -9.84
N HIS A 246 -7.18 -4.63 -8.59
CA HIS A 246 -7.41 -5.56 -7.51
C HIS A 246 -8.67 -5.20 -6.72
N GLN A 247 -9.10 -6.14 -5.87
CA GLN A 247 -10.18 -5.94 -4.91
C GLN A 247 -9.65 -6.07 -3.47
N ALA A 248 -10.15 -5.25 -2.55
CA ALA A 248 -9.85 -5.36 -1.12
C ALA A 248 -11.14 -5.51 -0.30
N PRO A 249 -11.24 -6.48 0.62
CA PRO A 249 -12.39 -6.61 1.50
C PRO A 249 -12.44 -5.44 2.49
N ILE A 250 -13.65 -4.97 2.81
CA ILE A 250 -13.90 -3.97 3.85
C ILE A 250 -14.94 -4.48 4.85
N ARG A 251 -15.26 -3.68 5.88
CA ARG A 251 -16.22 -4.07 6.93
C ARG A 251 -17.61 -4.30 6.33
N GLY A 252 -18.35 -5.27 6.88
CA GLY A 252 -19.73 -5.55 6.48
C GLY A 252 -19.89 -6.51 5.31
N GLY A 253 -18.81 -7.14 4.83
CA GLY A 253 -18.85 -8.04 3.67
C GLY A 253 -18.68 -7.34 2.32
N HIS A 254 -18.66 -6.01 2.33
CA HIS A 254 -18.45 -5.18 1.14
C HIS A 254 -17.02 -5.29 0.60
N SER A 255 -16.82 -4.87 -0.65
CA SER A 255 -15.52 -4.89 -1.31
C SER A 255 -15.20 -3.56 -1.98
N ARG A 256 -13.93 -3.15 -1.92
CA ARG A 256 -13.39 -2.06 -2.74
C ARG A 256 -12.82 -2.63 -4.01
N LEU A 257 -13.41 -2.26 -5.15
CA LEU A 257 -12.84 -2.53 -6.45
C LEU A 257 -12.04 -1.32 -6.91
N PHE A 258 -10.74 -1.51 -7.13
CA PHE A 258 -9.85 -0.47 -7.61
C PHE A 258 -9.86 -0.40 -9.13
N PHE A 259 -9.88 0.80 -9.69
CA PHE A 259 -9.89 1.02 -11.13
C PHE A 259 -9.18 2.31 -11.53
N THR A 260 -8.87 2.45 -12.82
CA THR A 260 -8.33 3.69 -13.38
C THR A 260 -8.74 3.86 -14.84
N CYS A 261 -8.81 5.10 -15.32
CA CYS A 261 -9.31 5.44 -16.65
C CYS A 261 -8.31 6.28 -17.46
N GLY A 262 -8.47 6.26 -18.78
CA GLY A 262 -7.76 7.15 -19.70
C GLY A 262 -6.24 7.04 -19.63
N ALA A 263 -5.56 8.19 -19.58
CA ALA A 263 -4.10 8.25 -19.59
C ALA A 263 -3.46 7.50 -18.39
N ARG A 264 -4.18 7.35 -17.28
CA ARG A 264 -3.70 6.61 -16.11
C ARG A 264 -3.55 5.12 -16.39
N VAL A 265 -4.38 4.53 -17.24
CA VAL A 265 -4.27 3.12 -17.66
C VAL A 265 -2.92 2.87 -18.33
N ALA A 266 -2.54 3.73 -19.28
CA ALA A 266 -1.24 3.62 -19.96
C ALA A 266 -0.06 3.78 -18.99
N ASN A 267 -0.20 4.62 -17.97
CA ASN A 267 0.83 4.79 -16.94
C ASN A 267 0.95 3.57 -16.02
N VAL A 268 -0.17 2.99 -15.59
CA VAL A 268 -0.18 1.74 -14.80
C VAL A 268 0.45 0.61 -15.60
N LEU A 269 0.01 0.41 -16.85
CA LEU A 269 0.56 -0.62 -17.74
C LEU A 269 2.08 -0.45 -17.93
N ARG A 270 2.56 0.78 -18.12
CA ARG A 270 4.01 1.04 -18.24
C ARG A 270 4.76 0.65 -16.97
N LYS A 271 4.29 1.08 -15.79
CA LYS A 271 4.92 0.76 -14.50
C LYS A 271 4.96 -0.75 -14.26
N GLU A 272 3.84 -1.45 -14.49
CA GLU A 272 3.74 -2.90 -14.31
C GLU A 272 4.64 -3.66 -15.30
N HIS A 273 4.67 -3.22 -16.56
CA HIS A 273 5.54 -3.80 -17.57
C HIS A 273 7.03 -3.62 -17.24
N GLU A 274 7.43 -2.45 -16.71
CA GLU A 274 8.80 -2.22 -16.25
C GLU A 274 9.20 -3.15 -15.09
N ILE A 275 8.29 -3.36 -14.14
CA ILE A 275 8.50 -4.31 -13.02
C ILE A 275 8.66 -5.73 -13.56
N LEU A 276 7.73 -6.19 -14.41
CA LEU A 276 7.78 -7.53 -14.99
C LEU A 276 9.03 -7.74 -15.84
N ARG A 277 9.41 -6.75 -16.65
CA ARG A 277 10.63 -6.79 -17.46
C ARG A 277 11.89 -6.86 -16.58
N ASN A 278 11.94 -6.11 -15.48
CA ASN A 278 13.06 -6.15 -14.54
C ASN A 278 13.18 -7.53 -13.87
N VAL A 279 12.07 -8.11 -13.42
CA VAL A 279 12.06 -9.47 -12.85
C VAL A 279 12.50 -10.50 -13.89
N ALA A 280 11.92 -10.45 -15.08
CA ALA A 280 12.23 -11.37 -16.17
C ALA A 280 13.71 -11.30 -16.58
N THR A 281 14.25 -10.10 -16.80
CA THR A 281 15.61 -9.90 -17.33
C THR A 281 16.67 -10.04 -16.25
N ASN A 282 16.52 -9.32 -15.13
CA ASN A 282 17.60 -9.13 -14.17
C ASN A 282 17.57 -10.16 -13.02
N GLN A 283 16.42 -10.78 -12.73
CA GLN A 283 16.30 -11.73 -11.62
C GLN A 283 16.20 -13.18 -12.11
N LEU A 284 15.44 -13.43 -13.17
CA LEU A 284 15.14 -14.79 -13.65
C LEU A 284 15.83 -15.16 -14.97
N SER A 285 16.37 -14.18 -15.70
CA SER A 285 16.96 -14.36 -17.03
C SER A 285 16.05 -15.16 -17.98
N CYS A 286 14.82 -14.69 -18.17
CA CYS A 286 13.79 -15.34 -18.98
C CYS A 286 12.93 -14.33 -19.75
N ALA A 287 12.09 -14.82 -20.66
CA ALA A 287 11.03 -14.03 -21.27
C ALA A 287 9.94 -13.66 -20.25
N ILE A 288 9.21 -12.57 -20.46
CA ILE A 288 8.19 -12.09 -19.51
C ILE A 288 7.08 -13.14 -19.31
N GLU A 289 6.71 -13.83 -20.39
CA GLU A 289 5.70 -14.88 -20.42
C GLU A 289 6.11 -16.10 -19.58
N ALA A 290 7.42 -16.32 -19.41
CA ALA A 290 7.98 -17.44 -18.65
C ALA A 290 8.23 -17.11 -17.17
N VAL A 291 7.96 -15.88 -16.71
CA VAL A 291 8.21 -15.46 -15.32
C VAL A 291 7.49 -16.38 -14.33
N GLY A 292 6.22 -16.70 -14.57
CA GLY A 292 5.44 -17.57 -13.70
C GLY A 292 6.07 -18.96 -13.55
N GLU A 293 6.35 -19.63 -14.67
CA GLU A 293 7.00 -20.94 -14.70
C GLU A 293 8.38 -20.92 -14.01
N LYS A 294 9.18 -19.87 -14.24
CA LYS A 294 10.51 -19.74 -13.62
C LYS A 294 10.43 -19.55 -12.10
N VAL A 295 9.44 -18.82 -11.60
CA VAL A 295 9.20 -18.68 -10.16
C VAL A 295 8.80 -20.03 -9.55
N GLU A 296 7.93 -20.80 -10.20
CA GLU A 296 7.57 -22.15 -9.75
C GLU A 296 8.79 -23.07 -9.69
N LEU A 297 9.61 -23.08 -10.75
CA LEU A 297 10.84 -23.86 -10.81
C LEU A 297 11.84 -23.45 -9.72
N LEU A 298 11.99 -22.15 -9.47
CA LEU A 298 12.85 -21.64 -8.40
C LEU A 298 12.39 -22.13 -7.01
N ASN A 299 11.07 -22.09 -6.76
CA ASN A 299 10.48 -22.58 -5.52
C ASN A 299 10.68 -24.10 -5.35
N LEU A 300 10.49 -24.88 -6.42
CA LEU A 300 10.75 -26.31 -6.43
C LEU A 300 12.22 -26.63 -6.15
N ASN A 301 13.14 -25.94 -6.83
CA ASN A 301 14.59 -26.10 -6.60
C ASN A 301 14.99 -25.72 -5.17
N THR A 302 14.38 -24.67 -4.62
CA THR A 302 14.63 -24.25 -3.23
C THR A 302 14.21 -25.33 -2.24
N ARG A 303 13.01 -25.90 -2.42
CA ARG A 303 12.54 -27.02 -1.58
C ARG A 303 13.46 -28.24 -1.71
N LYS A 304 13.88 -28.59 -2.93
CA LYS A 304 14.79 -29.71 -3.20
C LYS A 304 16.15 -29.50 -2.53
N SER A 305 16.76 -28.32 -2.71
CA SER A 305 18.03 -27.95 -2.08
C SER A 305 17.94 -28.00 -0.56
N ASN A 306 16.87 -27.49 0.05
CA ASN A 306 16.66 -27.58 1.50
C ASN A 306 16.53 -29.04 1.97
N SER A 307 15.85 -29.90 1.21
CA SER A 307 15.78 -31.33 1.52
C SER A 307 17.16 -31.99 1.44
N THR A 308 17.94 -31.67 0.41
CA THR A 308 19.32 -32.19 0.26
C THR A 308 20.23 -31.69 1.38
N ILE A 309 20.16 -30.41 1.74
CA ILE A 309 20.92 -29.84 2.86
C ILE A 309 20.58 -30.58 4.15
N ASN A 310 19.30 -30.82 4.43
CA ASN A 310 18.89 -31.57 5.62
C ASN A 310 19.34 -33.04 5.61
N ALA A 311 19.39 -33.68 4.45
CA ALA A 311 19.90 -35.05 4.32
C ALA A 311 21.41 -35.10 4.58
N LEU A 312 22.19 -34.23 3.93
CA LEU A 312 23.64 -34.14 4.12
C LEU A 312 24.00 -33.72 5.54
N LEU A 313 23.23 -32.82 6.15
CA LEU A 313 23.40 -32.42 7.55
C LEU A 313 23.26 -33.62 8.48
N LYS A 314 22.28 -34.50 8.25
CA LYS A 314 22.10 -35.74 9.02
C LYS A 314 23.24 -36.73 8.80
N GLU A 315 23.70 -36.89 7.55
CA GLU A 315 24.82 -37.78 7.23
C GLU A 315 26.11 -37.32 7.93
N LEU A 316 26.44 -36.03 7.84
CA LEU A 316 27.58 -35.43 8.55
C LEU A 316 27.44 -35.60 10.07
N ALA A 317 26.23 -35.38 10.60
CA ALA A 317 25.97 -35.55 12.02
C ALA A 317 26.16 -37.01 12.47
N GLY A 318 25.79 -37.99 11.63
CA GLY A 318 26.00 -39.41 11.88
C GLY A 318 27.49 -39.79 11.90
N LEU A 319 28.29 -39.22 11.00
CA LEU A 319 29.75 -39.43 10.98
C LEU A 319 30.41 -38.88 12.26
N GLU A 320 30.06 -37.66 12.66
CA GLU A 320 30.60 -37.05 13.88
C GLU A 320 30.14 -37.81 15.15
N ALA A 321 28.86 -38.20 15.20
CA ALA A 321 28.33 -39.05 16.27
C ALA A 321 29.07 -40.39 16.36
N SER A 322 29.36 -41.04 15.23
CA SER A 322 30.12 -42.29 15.19
C SER A 322 31.54 -42.11 15.72
N LYS A 323 32.22 -41.01 15.36
CA LYS A 323 33.56 -40.67 15.89
C LYS A 323 33.53 -40.45 17.40
N ILE A 324 32.54 -39.73 17.91
CA ILE A 324 32.35 -39.51 19.35
C ILE A 324 32.09 -40.84 20.07
N TYR A 325 31.23 -41.69 19.49
CA TYR A 325 30.90 -42.99 20.05
C TYR A 325 32.12 -43.90 20.16
N GLN A 326 32.98 -43.95 19.12
CA GLN A 326 34.23 -44.72 19.18
C GLN A 326 35.19 -44.16 20.22
N ASN A 327 35.36 -42.83 20.28
CA ASN A 327 36.15 -42.19 21.34
C ASN A 327 35.70 -42.59 22.75
N PHE A 328 34.38 -42.70 22.97
CA PHE A 328 33.82 -43.14 24.25
C PHE A 328 34.07 -44.63 24.52
N LYS A 329 34.03 -45.48 23.49
CA LYS A 329 34.44 -46.90 23.60
C LYS A 329 35.92 -47.06 23.93
N ASP A 330 36.76 -46.19 23.39
CA ASP A 330 38.21 -46.15 23.67
C ASP A 330 38.56 -45.61 25.06
N GLY A 331 37.55 -45.28 25.88
CA GLY A 331 37.71 -44.92 27.29
C GLY A 331 37.69 -43.42 27.59
N LYS A 332 37.48 -42.55 26.58
CA LYS A 332 37.31 -41.11 26.83
C LYS A 332 36.02 -40.85 27.60
N LYS A 333 36.09 -39.96 28.60
CA LYS A 333 34.95 -39.61 29.45
C LYS A 333 34.17 -38.39 28.95
N VAL A 334 34.82 -37.45 28.27
CA VAL A 334 34.18 -36.23 27.78
C VAL A 334 34.47 -36.07 26.28
N ALA A 335 33.45 -35.67 25.52
CA ALA A 335 33.59 -35.22 24.15
C ALA A 335 32.80 -33.93 23.96
N TYR A 336 33.26 -33.07 23.04
CA TYR A 336 32.50 -31.88 22.67
C TYR A 336 32.39 -31.72 21.15
N VAL A 337 31.33 -31.04 20.73
CA VAL A 337 31.13 -30.58 19.36
C VAL A 337 30.87 -29.09 19.39
N TYR A 338 31.67 -28.36 18.63
CA TYR A 338 31.54 -26.93 18.48
C TYR A 338 31.29 -26.54 17.02
N ARG A 339 30.31 -25.66 16.79
CA ARG A 339 30.03 -25.05 15.48
C ARG A 339 29.72 -23.56 15.65
N THR A 340 30.16 -22.75 14.71
CA THR A 340 29.76 -21.33 14.65
C THR A 340 28.33 -21.16 14.13
N ASP A 341 27.88 -22.10 13.29
CA ASP A 341 26.61 -22.08 12.55
C ASP A 341 25.76 -23.35 12.80
N LEU A 342 24.56 -23.39 12.19
CA LEU A 342 23.70 -24.58 12.09
C LEU A 342 23.40 -25.29 13.44
N PRO A 343 22.60 -24.69 14.35
CA PRO A 343 22.22 -25.35 15.61
C PRO A 343 21.50 -26.69 15.41
N ASP A 344 20.82 -26.85 14.27
CA ASP A 344 20.16 -28.11 13.88
C ASP A 344 21.16 -29.25 13.68
N TYR A 345 22.41 -28.95 13.28
CA TYR A 345 23.47 -29.94 13.18
C TYR A 345 23.82 -30.55 14.54
N LEU A 346 23.99 -29.72 15.58
CA LEU A 346 24.29 -30.23 16.93
C LEU A 346 23.14 -31.08 17.48
N THR A 347 21.90 -30.68 17.17
CA THR A 347 20.71 -31.47 17.53
C THR A 347 20.71 -32.81 16.81
N ALA A 348 21.08 -32.85 15.53
CA ALA A 348 21.23 -34.08 14.76
C ALA A 348 22.36 -34.96 15.31
N VAL A 349 23.53 -34.40 15.65
CA VAL A 349 24.65 -35.18 16.25
C VAL A 349 24.22 -35.82 17.56
N ASN A 350 23.54 -35.06 18.43
CA ASN A 350 23.01 -35.59 19.67
C ASN A 350 22.05 -36.77 19.44
N LYS A 351 21.17 -36.65 18.44
CA LYS A 351 20.19 -37.68 18.11
C LYS A 351 20.87 -38.94 17.58
N GLU A 352 21.79 -38.80 16.61
CA GLU A 352 22.48 -39.96 16.04
C GLU A 352 23.40 -40.65 17.05
N LEU A 353 24.03 -39.90 17.95
CA LEU A 353 24.81 -40.50 19.04
C LEU A 353 23.92 -41.32 19.99
N LEU A 354 22.74 -40.80 20.36
CA LEU A 354 21.78 -41.55 21.18
C LEU A 354 21.26 -42.80 20.46
N ASN A 355 21.06 -42.75 19.14
CA ASN A 355 20.70 -43.93 18.35
C ASN A 355 21.79 -45.00 18.42
N LEU A 356 23.06 -44.62 18.29
CA LEU A 356 24.20 -45.56 18.39
C LEU A 356 24.30 -46.18 19.79
N ILE A 357 24.12 -45.38 20.85
CA ILE A 357 24.13 -45.86 22.24
C ILE A 357 23.00 -46.86 22.49
N ASN A 358 21.79 -46.58 22.01
CA ASN A 358 20.62 -47.44 22.22
C ASN A 358 20.60 -48.70 21.34
N GLY A 359 21.36 -48.71 20.24
CA GLY A 359 21.37 -49.80 19.26
C GLY A 359 22.41 -50.90 19.53
N ASP A 360 23.26 -50.75 20.54
CA ASP A 360 24.36 -51.65 20.88
C ASP A 360 24.35 -51.91 22.40
N ASP A 361 24.73 -53.12 22.83
CA ASP A 361 24.73 -53.54 24.25
C ASP A 361 25.98 -52.98 24.96
N SER A 362 26.13 -51.66 24.87
CA SER A 362 27.40 -50.95 24.89
C SER A 362 27.83 -50.41 26.27
N SER A 363 29.15 -50.22 26.42
CA SER A 363 29.81 -49.62 27.59
C SER A 363 29.68 -48.09 27.69
N VAL A 364 28.99 -47.47 26.73
CA VAL A 364 28.80 -46.02 26.63
C VAL A 364 27.44 -45.65 27.21
N ASP A 365 27.43 -44.88 28.29
CA ASP A 365 26.22 -44.44 29.00
C ASP A 365 26.36 -42.97 29.38
N LEU A 366 25.62 -42.10 28.68
CA LEU A 366 25.58 -40.65 28.97
C LEU A 366 24.87 -40.31 30.29
N SER A 367 24.21 -41.28 30.95
CA SER A 367 23.60 -41.08 32.27
C SER A 367 24.56 -41.39 33.42
N LYS A 368 25.61 -42.19 33.18
CA LYS A 368 26.50 -42.69 34.25
C LYS A 368 27.98 -42.46 34.01
N ASN A 369 28.45 -42.59 32.78
CA ASN A 369 29.87 -42.78 32.48
C ASN A 369 30.47 -41.66 31.62
N GLN A 370 29.79 -41.23 30.55
CA GLN A 370 30.35 -40.27 29.58
C GLN A 370 29.55 -38.97 29.52
N THR A 371 30.22 -37.87 29.14
CA THR A 371 29.64 -36.54 29.02
C THR A 371 29.85 -35.96 27.62
N LEU A 372 28.76 -35.49 27.01
CA LEU A 372 28.76 -34.76 25.74
C LEU A 372 28.50 -33.28 25.98
N VAL A 373 29.31 -32.42 25.38
CA VAL A 373 29.11 -30.97 25.32
C VAL A 373 28.84 -30.54 23.89
N LEU A 374 27.71 -29.86 23.65
CA LEU A 374 27.34 -29.31 22.36
C LEU A 374 27.31 -27.79 22.48
N LEU A 375 28.18 -27.10 21.76
CA LEU A 375 28.29 -25.66 21.77
C LEU A 375 28.04 -25.11 20.36
N HIS A 376 27.06 -24.21 20.22
CA HIS A 376 26.97 -23.36 19.04
C HIS A 376 27.17 -21.90 19.41
N GLY A 377 27.78 -21.13 18.51
CA GLY A 377 27.77 -19.68 18.61
C GLY A 377 28.94 -19.01 17.94
N ALA A 378 28.80 -17.70 17.71
CA ALA A 378 29.84 -16.86 17.13
C ALA A 378 29.97 -15.56 17.95
N PRO A 379 31.14 -14.90 17.95
CA PRO A 379 31.42 -13.76 18.84
C PRO A 379 30.33 -12.68 18.88
N SER A 380 29.76 -12.33 17.72
CA SER A 380 28.77 -11.25 17.59
C SER A 380 27.31 -11.69 17.71
N ASN A 381 27.01 -12.97 17.53
CA ASN A 381 25.63 -13.48 17.40
C ASN A 381 25.15 -14.26 18.62
N GLY A 382 26.00 -14.40 19.64
CA GLY A 382 25.73 -15.25 20.78
C GLY A 382 25.68 -16.73 20.38
N GLY A 383 25.06 -17.56 21.21
CA GLY A 383 25.11 -19.00 21.08
C GLY A 383 24.20 -19.74 22.04
N SER A 384 24.31 -21.07 22.04
CA SER A 384 23.76 -21.91 23.09
C SER A 384 24.64 -23.11 23.31
N ILE A 385 24.53 -23.64 24.52
CA ILE A 385 25.27 -24.81 24.95
C ILE A 385 24.30 -25.82 25.56
N LYS A 386 24.55 -27.08 25.27
CA LYS A 386 23.87 -28.22 25.90
C LYS A 386 24.91 -29.20 26.38
N ILE A 387 24.79 -29.64 27.63
CA ILE A 387 25.67 -30.63 28.24
C ILE A 387 24.80 -31.80 28.68
N THR A 388 25.25 -33.02 28.40
CA THR A 388 24.54 -34.26 28.79
C THR A 388 25.58 -35.27 29.27
N GLY A 389 25.58 -35.60 30.57
CA GLY A 389 26.59 -36.45 31.20
C GLY A 389 26.72 -36.24 32.72
N PRO A 390 27.38 -37.17 33.43
CA PRO A 390 27.67 -37.06 34.87
C PRO A 390 28.52 -35.82 35.21
N GLU A 391 29.34 -35.31 34.30
CA GLU A 391 30.17 -34.13 34.54
C GLU A 391 29.46 -32.79 34.28
N ALA A 392 28.18 -32.82 33.90
CA ALA A 392 27.43 -31.61 33.51
C ALA A 392 27.50 -30.49 34.56
N SER A 393 27.41 -30.81 35.85
CA SER A 393 27.46 -29.81 36.93
C SER A 393 28.84 -29.16 37.10
N SER A 394 29.91 -29.95 36.93
CA SER A 394 31.30 -29.46 37.01
C SER A 394 31.60 -28.54 35.82
N ILE A 395 31.33 -29.03 34.60
CA ILE A 395 31.55 -28.30 33.35
C ILE A 395 30.70 -27.02 33.33
N GLN A 396 29.43 -27.07 33.77
CA GLN A 396 28.60 -25.87 33.87
C GLN A 396 29.23 -24.79 34.75
N THR A 397 29.78 -25.18 35.91
CA THR A 397 30.36 -24.23 36.88
C THR A 397 31.56 -23.52 36.26
N GLU A 398 32.43 -24.27 35.60
CA GLU A 398 33.62 -23.73 34.93
C GLU A 398 33.25 -22.89 33.69
N LEU A 399 32.21 -23.27 32.95
CA LEU A 399 31.75 -22.46 31.82
C LEU A 399 31.10 -21.15 32.27
N LYS A 400 30.36 -21.14 33.39
CA LYS A 400 29.81 -19.91 33.97
C LYS A 400 30.88 -18.96 34.50
N SER A 401 32.05 -19.48 34.91
CA SER A 401 33.18 -18.63 35.31
C SER A 401 33.88 -17.97 34.11
N LYS A 402 33.85 -18.63 32.94
CA LYS A 402 34.48 -18.14 31.69
C LYS A 402 33.55 -17.35 30.77
N LEU A 403 32.23 -17.55 30.87
CA LEU A 403 31.23 -16.89 30.03
C LEU A 403 30.33 -15.98 30.88
N THR A 404 30.60 -14.68 30.83
CA THR A 404 29.83 -13.66 31.57
C THR A 404 28.35 -13.64 31.20
N ASN A 405 28.03 -13.93 29.94
CA ASN A 405 26.67 -13.84 29.39
C ASN A 405 25.95 -15.20 29.25
N LEU A 406 26.46 -16.27 29.89
CA LEU A 406 25.82 -17.59 29.88
C LEU A 406 24.67 -17.66 30.88
N LYS A 407 23.44 -17.70 30.37
CA LYS A 407 22.23 -17.90 31.17
C LYS A 407 21.62 -19.27 30.87
N GLY A 408 21.37 -20.07 31.89
CA GLY A 408 20.90 -21.44 31.70
C GLY A 408 20.71 -22.19 33.01
N GLY A 409 20.01 -23.31 32.90
CA GLY A 409 19.66 -24.17 34.02
C GLY A 409 19.75 -25.64 33.63
N GLY A 410 19.94 -26.48 34.63
CA GLY A 410 20.14 -27.91 34.49
C GLY A 410 19.98 -28.61 35.85
N LYS A 411 19.66 -29.90 35.84
CA LYS A 411 19.61 -30.74 37.04
C LYS A 411 20.33 -32.05 36.76
N GLY A 412 21.16 -32.47 37.71
CA GLY A 412 21.90 -33.74 37.62
C GLY A 412 22.81 -33.81 36.40
N THR A 413 22.48 -34.69 35.46
CA THR A 413 23.30 -35.03 34.29
C THR A 413 23.01 -34.18 33.05
N SER A 414 22.27 -33.07 33.17
CA SER A 414 21.92 -32.23 32.02
C SER A 414 21.99 -30.75 32.35
N PHE A 415 22.51 -29.97 31.41
CA PHE A 415 22.51 -28.51 31.43
C PHE A 415 22.19 -27.95 30.04
N GLN A 416 21.39 -26.89 30.00
CA GLN A 416 21.19 -26.11 28.78
C GLN A 416 21.27 -24.62 29.10
N GLY A 417 22.01 -23.88 28.27
CA GLY A 417 22.19 -22.45 28.43
C GLY A 417 22.26 -21.71 27.11
N LYS A 418 21.83 -20.46 27.14
CA LYS A 418 21.93 -19.50 26.04
C LYS A 418 23.00 -18.47 26.36
N ILE A 419 23.78 -18.12 25.37
CA ILE A 419 24.84 -17.12 25.41
C ILE A 419 24.34 -15.93 24.59
N THR A 420 24.16 -14.78 25.23
CA THR A 420 23.60 -13.61 24.52
C THR A 420 24.62 -13.03 23.53
N LYS A 421 25.90 -13.04 23.93
CA LYS A 421 27.05 -12.58 23.16
C LYS A 421 28.31 -13.17 23.82
N PHE A 422 29.37 -13.41 23.05
CA PHE A 422 30.68 -13.71 23.62
C PHE A 422 31.50 -12.42 23.71
N GLU A 423 32.09 -12.17 24.87
CA GLU A 423 33.08 -11.11 25.01
C GLU A 423 34.44 -11.54 24.44
N LYS A 424 35.32 -10.56 24.21
CA LYS A 424 36.62 -10.78 23.55
C LYS A 424 37.45 -11.82 24.31
N GLY A 425 37.79 -12.94 23.66
CA GLY A 425 38.60 -14.01 24.25
C GLY A 425 37.82 -15.08 25.01
N GLU A 426 36.51 -14.90 25.24
CA GLU A 426 35.71 -15.87 26.01
C GLU A 426 35.52 -17.18 25.25
N LEU A 427 35.22 -17.10 23.95
CA LEU A 427 35.01 -18.28 23.11
C LEU A 427 36.30 -19.11 23.01
N GLU A 428 37.45 -18.48 22.77
CA GLU A 428 38.74 -19.16 22.73
C GLU A 428 39.10 -19.79 24.09
N SER A 429 38.76 -19.11 25.19
CA SER A 429 38.95 -19.63 26.56
C SER A 429 38.10 -20.87 26.82
N VAL A 430 36.85 -20.87 26.35
CA VAL A 430 35.93 -22.02 26.44
C VAL A 430 36.44 -23.20 25.62
N LEU A 431 36.84 -22.97 24.37
CA LEU A 431 37.34 -24.05 23.50
C LEU A 431 38.62 -24.68 24.07
N LYS A 432 39.57 -23.87 24.56
CA LYS A 432 40.78 -24.38 25.23
C LYS A 432 40.46 -25.23 26.46
N TYR A 433 39.45 -24.83 27.24
CA TYR A 433 39.00 -25.62 28.37
C TYR A 433 38.38 -26.94 27.94
N LEU A 434 37.49 -26.92 26.94
CA LEU A 434 36.86 -28.14 26.41
C LEU A 434 37.90 -29.11 25.83
N ASP A 435 38.93 -28.61 25.15
CA ASP A 435 40.07 -29.41 24.69
C ASP A 435 40.82 -30.07 25.86
N SER A 436 41.03 -29.35 26.97
CA SER A 436 41.76 -29.84 28.13
C SER A 436 41.06 -30.96 28.92
N ILE A 437 39.74 -31.09 28.78
CA ILE A 437 38.95 -32.13 29.47
C ILE A 437 38.57 -33.31 28.55
N CYS A 438 38.86 -33.22 27.25
CA CYS A 438 38.56 -34.26 26.25
C CYS A 438 39.78 -35.12 25.86
N THR A 439 40.94 -34.88 26.48
CA THR A 439 42.12 -35.79 26.49
C THR A 439 41.89 -36.94 27.45
#